data_AF-A0A0D2KVK4-F1
#
_entry.id   AF-A0A0D2KVK4-F1
#
_cell.length_a   1.000
_cell.length_b   1.000
_cell.length_c   1.000
_cell.angle_alpha   90.00
_cell.angle_beta   90.00
_cell.angle_gamma   90.00
#
_symmetry.space_group_name_H-M   'P 1'
#
loop_
_entity.id
_entity.type
_entity.pdbx_description
1 polymer ?
#
loop_
_entity_poly.entity_id
_entity_poly.type
_entity_poly.pdbx_seq_one_letter_code
_entity_poly.pdbx_strand_id
1 'polypeptide(L)'
;MLRFWFDGNVDGEMVHPVDGKTYSRYLVWHPRDHIEQRTVSPGRGGGQEGAKWFINEFFLSKKTEGWVRGDDAKEWSDQLFTKVVLTVQKLDASGLSLAFQLPGIGAKPVSLTHEWSTTPEGAALVSTMYIGVPNGDDPATKALNSIAKSIFACGGDAEAAARAWQLHCLEEMGNTKFFLPQLYASLVAGDTAGSVGASIPAQ
;
A
#
# COMPACT_ATOMS: atom_id res chain seq x y z
N MET A 1 1.69 9.76 -11.83
CA MET A 1 1.57 8.29 -11.80
C MET A 1 1.38 7.76 -10.38
N LEU A 2 2.27 8.01 -9.42
CA LEU A 2 2.11 7.51 -8.04
C LEU A 2 0.83 8.00 -7.35
N ARG A 3 0.51 9.30 -7.45
CA ARG A 3 -0.79 9.80 -6.97
C ARG A 3 -1.97 9.06 -7.61
N PHE A 4 -1.94 8.85 -8.92
CA PHE A 4 -2.99 8.11 -9.63
C PHE A 4 -3.12 6.68 -9.08
N TRP A 5 -2.00 5.99 -8.89
CA TRP A 5 -1.96 4.65 -8.33
C TRP A 5 -2.69 4.59 -6.99
N PHE A 6 -2.29 5.43 -6.05
CA PHE A 6 -2.86 5.47 -4.71
C PHE A 6 -4.26 6.10 -4.63
N ASP A 7 -4.70 6.86 -5.64
CA ASP A 7 -6.05 7.42 -5.70
C ASP A 7 -7.06 6.40 -6.26
N GLY A 8 -7.11 5.23 -5.62
CA GLY A 8 -8.08 4.17 -5.91
C GLY A 8 -7.73 3.25 -7.08
N ASN A 9 -6.53 3.36 -7.69
CA ASN A 9 -6.13 2.49 -8.80
C ASN A 9 -5.30 1.27 -8.38
N VAL A 10 -4.92 1.16 -7.10
CA VAL A 10 -4.38 -0.08 -6.50
C VAL A 10 -5.42 -1.18 -6.51
N ASP A 11 -6.69 -0.82 -6.28
CA ASP A 11 -7.81 -1.75 -6.30
C ASP A 11 -8.15 -2.12 -7.76
N GLY A 12 -8.65 -3.34 -7.95
CA GLY A 12 -9.01 -3.89 -9.26
C GLY A 12 -7.94 -4.75 -9.92
N GLU A 13 -8.15 -5.03 -11.20
CA GLU A 13 -7.42 -6.03 -11.96
C GLU A 13 -6.61 -5.40 -13.10
N MET A 14 -5.57 -6.10 -13.56
CA MET A 14 -4.84 -5.77 -14.77
C MET A 14 -4.33 -7.01 -15.49
N VAL A 15 -4.16 -6.88 -16.80
CA VAL A 15 -3.44 -7.87 -17.61
C VAL A 15 -1.95 -7.68 -17.35
N HIS A 16 -1.29 -8.74 -16.88
CA HIS A 16 0.13 -8.70 -16.59
C HIS A 16 0.94 -8.74 -17.90
N PRO A 17 1.94 -7.85 -18.07
CA PRO A 17 2.56 -7.59 -19.37
C PRO A 17 3.44 -8.74 -19.88
N VAL A 18 3.84 -9.68 -19.01
CA VAL A 18 4.75 -10.78 -19.38
C VAL A 18 4.02 -12.03 -19.84
N ASP A 19 2.95 -12.42 -19.14
CA ASP A 19 2.24 -13.68 -19.37
C ASP A 19 0.81 -13.49 -19.89
N GLY A 20 0.33 -12.25 -19.99
CA GLY A 20 -0.99 -11.91 -20.52
C GLY A 20 -2.17 -12.36 -19.65
N LYS A 21 -1.92 -12.87 -18.45
CA LYS A 21 -2.98 -13.29 -17.52
C LYS A 21 -3.50 -12.08 -16.74
N THR A 22 -4.75 -12.18 -16.28
CA THR A 22 -5.35 -11.15 -15.41
C THR A 22 -5.04 -11.47 -13.96
N TYR A 23 -4.54 -10.47 -13.23
CA TYR A 23 -4.27 -10.53 -11.81
C TYR A 23 -4.76 -9.25 -11.13
N SER A 24 -5.00 -9.34 -9.82
CA SER A 24 -5.22 -8.13 -9.03
C SER A 24 -3.99 -7.22 -9.14
N ARG A 25 -4.23 -5.92 -9.27
CA ARG A 25 -3.18 -4.90 -9.35
C ARG A 25 -2.33 -4.90 -8.08
N TYR A 26 -2.95 -5.17 -6.93
CA TYR A 26 -2.25 -5.34 -5.67
C TYR A 26 -1.27 -6.53 -5.72
N LEU A 27 -1.67 -7.68 -6.26
CA LEU A 27 -0.76 -8.81 -6.45
C LEU A 27 0.38 -8.48 -7.43
N VAL A 28 0.09 -7.80 -8.55
CA VAL A 28 1.13 -7.37 -9.51
C VAL A 28 2.15 -6.44 -8.84
N TRP A 29 1.72 -5.62 -7.89
CA TRP A 29 2.58 -4.67 -7.19
C TRP A 29 3.65 -5.37 -6.33
N HIS A 30 3.30 -6.46 -5.64
CA HIS A 30 4.28 -7.29 -4.96
C HIS A 30 3.88 -8.78 -4.98
N PRO A 31 4.25 -9.54 -6.04
CA PRO A 31 3.73 -10.89 -6.28
C PRO A 31 4.00 -11.92 -5.19
N ARG A 32 5.07 -11.70 -4.41
CA ARG A 32 5.47 -12.61 -3.33
C ARG A 32 4.72 -12.38 -2.02
N ASP A 33 4.23 -11.17 -1.76
CA ASP A 33 3.81 -10.78 -0.40
C ASP A 33 2.37 -10.25 -0.34
N HIS A 34 1.84 -9.68 -1.41
CA HIS A 34 0.48 -9.12 -1.42
C HIS A 34 -0.58 -10.20 -1.60
N ILE A 35 -1.63 -10.15 -0.77
CA ILE A 35 -2.77 -11.08 -0.81
C ILE A 35 -4.05 -10.34 -1.22
N GLU A 36 -4.41 -9.30 -0.47
CA GLU A 36 -5.62 -8.53 -0.74
C GLU A 36 -5.47 -7.09 -0.26
N GLN A 37 -5.90 -6.16 -1.13
CA GLN A 37 -6.21 -4.79 -0.77
C GLN A 37 -7.64 -4.50 -1.21
N ARG A 38 -8.38 -3.74 -0.41
CA ARG A 38 -9.67 -3.19 -0.81
C ARG A 38 -9.97 -1.88 -0.11
N THR A 39 -10.70 -1.01 -0.78
CA THR A 39 -11.24 0.20 -0.15
C THR A 39 -12.45 -0.16 0.73
N VAL A 40 -12.29 -0.01 2.05
CA VAL A 40 -13.37 -0.26 3.04
C VAL A 40 -14.33 0.92 3.12
N SER A 41 -13.78 2.14 3.05
CA SER A 41 -14.55 3.38 3.03
C SER A 41 -13.82 4.37 2.15
N PRO A 42 -14.48 5.01 1.17
CA PRO A 42 -13.85 6.07 0.39
C PRO A 42 -13.59 7.30 1.29
N GLY A 43 -12.57 8.05 0.93
CA GLY A 43 -12.26 9.37 1.45
C GLY A 43 -12.83 10.47 0.57
N ARG A 44 -12.31 11.69 0.72
CA ARG A 44 -12.72 12.84 -0.09
C ARG A 44 -12.31 12.63 -1.56
N GLY A 45 -13.21 12.15 -2.39
CA GLY A 45 -12.93 11.89 -3.81
C GLY A 45 -12.39 10.48 -4.10
N GLY A 46 -12.66 9.50 -3.25
CA GLY A 46 -12.30 8.10 -3.49
C GLY A 46 -11.10 7.65 -2.65
N GLY A 47 -9.92 7.50 -3.25
CA GLY A 47 -8.72 6.99 -2.57
C GLY A 47 -7.98 8.01 -1.70
N GLN A 48 -8.46 9.25 -1.61
CA GLN A 48 -7.73 10.35 -0.97
C GLN A 48 -7.93 10.39 0.57
N GLU A 49 -7.57 11.53 1.17
CA GLU A 49 -7.66 11.77 2.61
C GLU A 49 -9.02 11.32 3.20
N GLY A 50 -8.93 10.60 4.32
CA GLY A 50 -10.06 9.97 5.01
C GLY A 50 -10.43 8.58 4.51
N ALA A 51 -9.90 8.13 3.37
CA ALA A 51 -10.13 6.77 2.89
C ALA A 51 -9.60 5.74 3.88
N LYS A 52 -10.30 4.61 3.97
CA LYS A 52 -9.91 3.46 4.78
C LYS A 52 -9.60 2.29 3.86
N TRP A 53 -8.39 1.78 3.94
CA TRP A 53 -7.94 0.65 3.13
C TRP A 53 -7.72 -0.55 4.03
N PHE A 54 -8.34 -1.67 3.69
CA PHE A 54 -7.97 -2.95 4.27
C PHE A 54 -6.82 -3.53 3.46
N ILE A 55 -5.78 -3.97 4.15
CA ILE A 55 -4.66 -4.70 3.57
C ILE A 55 -4.45 -6.02 4.30
N ASN A 56 -4.03 -7.02 3.54
CA ASN A 56 -3.60 -8.32 4.01
C ASN A 56 -2.37 -8.71 3.17
N GLU A 57 -1.21 -8.78 3.83
CA GLU A 57 0.07 -8.99 3.16
C GLU A 57 1.12 -9.56 4.13
N PHE A 58 2.13 -10.19 3.56
CA PHE A 58 3.32 -10.65 4.27
C PHE A 58 4.42 -9.60 4.22
N PHE A 59 5.44 -9.78 5.05
CA PHE A 59 6.73 -9.15 4.85
C PHE A 59 7.79 -10.26 4.67
N LEU A 60 8.30 -10.39 3.45
CA LEU A 60 9.27 -11.42 3.05
C LEU A 60 8.72 -12.84 3.15
N SER A 61 7.61 -13.12 2.44
CA SER A 61 7.04 -14.47 2.40
C SER A 61 8.05 -15.50 1.90
N LYS A 62 8.05 -16.68 2.52
CA LYS A 62 8.88 -17.83 2.12
C LYS A 62 8.33 -18.57 0.88
N LYS A 63 7.07 -18.32 0.50
CA LYS A 63 6.43 -18.98 -0.64
C LYS A 63 6.99 -18.45 -1.96
N THR A 64 7.44 -19.35 -2.83
CA THR A 64 8.04 -19.02 -4.13
C THR A 64 7.03 -18.94 -5.28
N GLU A 65 5.83 -19.52 -5.10
CA GLU A 65 4.81 -19.65 -6.15
C GLU A 65 3.81 -18.48 -6.19
N GLY A 66 4.00 -17.46 -5.32
CA GLY A 66 3.08 -16.33 -5.16
C GLY A 66 1.80 -16.67 -4.38
N TRP A 67 1.10 -15.66 -3.87
CA TRP A 67 -0.17 -15.83 -3.16
C TRP A 67 -1.35 -15.44 -4.04
N VAL A 68 -2.50 -16.11 -3.83
CA VAL A 68 -3.74 -15.74 -4.52
C VAL A 68 -4.79 -15.31 -3.51
N ARG A 69 -5.72 -14.48 -3.99
CA ARG A 69 -6.86 -14.01 -3.21
C ARG A 69 -7.71 -15.21 -2.76
N GLY A 70 -7.71 -15.51 -1.47
CA GLY A 70 -8.47 -16.63 -0.88
C GLY A 70 -7.62 -17.63 -0.08
N ASP A 71 -6.30 -17.56 -0.15
CA ASP A 71 -5.43 -18.34 0.73
C ASP A 71 -5.75 -18.00 2.23
N ASP A 72 -5.77 -18.97 3.15
CA ASP A 72 -6.18 -18.76 4.56
C ASP A 72 -5.02 -18.34 5.50
N ALA A 73 -5.11 -17.10 5.99
CA ALA A 73 -4.77 -16.65 7.35
C ALA A 73 -3.84 -17.53 8.18
N LYS A 74 -4.46 -18.64 8.58
CA LYS A 74 -4.10 -19.48 9.71
C LYS A 74 -3.02 -20.50 9.41
N GLU A 75 -2.76 -20.80 8.13
CA GLU A 75 -1.64 -21.69 7.78
C GLU A 75 -0.26 -21.03 8.01
N TRP A 76 -0.22 -19.78 8.49
CA TRP A 76 0.93 -18.88 8.33
C TRP A 76 1.49 -18.32 9.64
N SER A 77 1.20 -18.97 10.77
CA SER A 77 1.54 -18.47 12.12
C SER A 77 3.04 -18.24 12.39
N ASP A 78 3.93 -18.74 11.54
CA ASP A 78 5.39 -18.56 11.66
C ASP A 78 5.97 -17.43 10.79
N GLN A 79 5.14 -16.76 9.98
CA GLN A 79 5.57 -15.68 9.07
C GLN A 79 5.14 -14.31 9.58
N LEU A 80 5.94 -13.30 9.23
CA LEU A 80 5.59 -11.91 9.52
C LEU A 80 4.55 -11.42 8.51
N PHE A 81 3.42 -10.93 9.00
CA PHE A 81 2.31 -10.47 8.18
C PHE A 81 1.58 -9.30 8.83
N THR A 82 0.78 -8.60 8.05
CA THR A 82 -0.15 -7.59 8.55
C THR A 82 -1.54 -7.82 7.96
N LYS A 83 -2.55 -7.62 8.80
CA LYS A 83 -3.96 -7.67 8.43
C LYS A 83 -4.70 -6.55 9.14
N VAL A 84 -4.74 -5.39 8.50
CA VAL A 84 -5.11 -4.13 9.17
C VAL A 84 -5.97 -3.24 8.28
N VAL A 85 -6.64 -2.29 8.93
CA VAL A 85 -7.27 -1.15 8.24
C VAL A 85 -6.40 0.08 8.45
N LEU A 86 -5.95 0.67 7.36
CA LEU A 86 -5.17 1.90 7.30
C LEU A 86 -6.09 3.08 7.02
N THR A 87 -5.76 4.25 7.55
CA THR A 87 -6.42 5.51 7.20
C THR A 87 -5.48 6.39 6.39
N VAL A 88 -5.92 6.84 5.22
CA VAL A 88 -5.21 7.86 4.42
C VAL A 88 -5.28 9.21 5.16
N GLN A 89 -4.13 9.72 5.57
CA GLN A 89 -3.97 11.03 6.20
C GLN A 89 -3.67 12.13 5.18
N LYS A 90 -3.01 11.78 4.08
CA LYS A 90 -2.61 12.70 3.02
C LYS A 90 -2.43 11.92 1.72
N LEU A 91 -2.91 12.45 0.60
CA LEU A 91 -2.56 11.99 -0.74
C LEU A 91 -2.58 13.17 -1.70
N ASP A 92 -1.41 13.61 -2.16
CA ASP A 92 -1.30 14.76 -3.06
C ASP A 92 -0.13 14.62 -4.06
N ALA A 93 0.31 15.73 -4.64
CA ALA A 93 1.41 15.73 -5.61
C ALA A 93 2.77 15.39 -4.99
N SER A 94 2.92 15.50 -3.66
CA SER A 94 4.17 15.32 -2.92
C SER A 94 4.29 13.99 -2.19
N GLY A 95 3.19 13.29 -1.94
CA GLY A 95 3.27 12.04 -1.20
C GLY A 95 1.94 11.43 -0.77
N LEU A 96 2.08 10.34 -0.01
CA LEU A 96 1.04 9.59 0.67
C LEU A 96 1.43 9.44 2.14
N SER A 97 0.52 9.75 3.05
CA SER A 97 0.66 9.43 4.47
C SER A 97 -0.49 8.54 4.93
N LEU A 98 -0.14 7.51 5.70
CA LEU A 98 -1.04 6.49 6.23
C LEU A 98 -0.87 6.38 7.74
N ALA A 99 -1.97 6.14 8.44
CA ALA A 99 -1.97 5.83 9.86
C ALA A 99 -2.62 4.47 10.10
N PHE A 100 -1.97 3.64 10.92
CA PHE A 100 -2.38 2.27 11.18
C PHE A 100 -3.02 2.22 12.56
N GLN A 101 -4.11 1.46 12.65
CA GLN A 101 -4.60 1.03 13.94
C GLN A 101 -4.10 -0.39 14.18
N LEU A 102 -3.29 -0.57 15.24
CA LEU A 102 -2.89 -1.91 15.65
C LEU A 102 -4.05 -2.59 16.41
N PRO A 103 -4.27 -3.91 16.22
CA PRO A 103 -5.32 -4.63 16.92
C PRO A 103 -5.24 -4.45 18.44
N GLY A 104 -6.37 -4.15 19.09
CA GLY A 104 -6.44 -3.95 20.54
C GLY A 104 -5.89 -2.60 21.05
N ILE A 105 -5.36 -1.74 20.16
CA ILE A 105 -4.91 -0.40 20.51
C ILE A 105 -5.89 0.63 19.93
N GLY A 106 -6.47 1.49 20.78
CA GLY A 106 -7.36 2.57 20.36
C GLY A 106 -6.62 3.75 19.72
N ALA A 107 -5.32 3.90 20.00
CA ALA A 107 -4.43 4.84 19.35
C ALA A 107 -3.96 4.32 17.97
N LYS A 108 -3.39 5.22 17.15
CA LYS A 108 -2.71 4.89 15.90
C LYS A 108 -1.20 5.02 16.06
N PRO A 109 -0.52 4.05 16.69
CA PRO A 109 0.89 4.18 17.03
C PRO A 109 1.81 4.01 15.83
N VAL A 110 1.30 3.61 14.65
CA VAL A 110 2.13 3.47 13.46
C VAL A 110 1.71 4.50 12.42
N SER A 111 2.69 5.20 11.87
CA SER A 111 2.53 6.12 10.76
C SER A 111 3.51 5.77 9.66
N LEU A 112 3.05 5.78 8.42
CA LEU A 112 3.86 5.57 7.23
C LEU A 112 3.71 6.79 6.32
N THR A 113 4.82 7.30 5.83
CA THR A 113 4.82 8.33 4.80
C THR A 113 5.70 7.89 3.64
N HIS A 114 5.16 8.00 2.42
CA HIS A 114 5.90 7.97 1.18
C HIS A 114 5.93 9.38 0.62
N GLU A 115 7.11 9.97 0.58
CA GLU A 115 7.35 11.23 -0.10
C GLU A 115 7.93 10.94 -1.47
N TRP A 116 7.48 11.67 -2.48
CA TRP A 116 8.05 11.57 -3.82
C TRP A 116 8.34 12.93 -4.41
N SER A 117 9.41 12.98 -5.19
CA SER A 117 9.84 14.17 -5.93
C SER A 117 10.23 13.79 -7.35
N THR A 118 9.97 14.67 -8.30
CA THR A 118 10.43 14.50 -9.68
C THR A 118 11.96 14.59 -9.76
N THR A 119 12.57 13.71 -10.55
CA THR A 119 13.98 13.76 -10.94
C THR A 119 14.08 13.70 -12.47
N PRO A 120 15.22 14.04 -13.08
CA PRO A 120 15.41 13.90 -14.53
C PRO A 120 15.18 12.46 -15.04
N GLU A 121 15.44 11.45 -14.20
CA GLU A 121 15.29 10.02 -14.51
C GLU A 121 13.90 9.45 -14.16
N GLY A 122 13.03 10.23 -13.52
CA GLY A 122 11.69 9.81 -13.12
C GLY A 122 11.24 10.40 -11.79
N ALA A 123 11.13 9.55 -10.77
CA ALA A 123 10.74 9.96 -9.42
C ALA A 123 11.66 9.33 -8.38
N ALA A 124 12.10 10.13 -7.41
CA ALA A 124 12.71 9.65 -6.18
C ALA A 124 11.61 9.44 -5.13
N LEU A 125 11.67 8.33 -4.41
CA LEU A 125 10.79 8.03 -3.28
C LEU A 125 11.60 7.91 -1.99
N VAL A 126 11.05 8.44 -0.91
CA VAL A 126 11.51 8.24 0.46
C VAL A 126 10.35 7.70 1.28
N SER A 127 10.52 6.50 1.82
CA SER A 127 9.54 5.84 2.68
C SER A 127 10.01 5.90 4.14
N THR A 128 9.17 6.44 5.02
CA THR A 128 9.43 6.51 6.47
C THR A 128 8.29 5.89 7.24
N MET A 129 8.58 4.87 8.05
CA MET A 129 7.64 4.31 9.02
C MET A 129 8.10 4.58 10.44
N TYR A 130 7.19 5.06 11.27
CA TYR A 130 7.35 5.13 12.72
C TYR A 130 6.46 4.09 13.39
N ILE A 131 7.00 3.36 14.36
CA ILE A 131 6.28 2.40 15.19
C ILE A 131 6.40 2.85 16.65
N GLY A 132 5.29 3.30 17.20
CA GLY A 132 5.20 3.97 18.49
C GLY A 132 5.02 5.49 18.37
N VAL A 133 4.66 6.11 19.49
CA VAL A 133 4.55 7.56 19.63
C VAL A 133 5.96 8.13 19.86
N PRO A 134 6.44 9.06 19.00
CA PRO A 134 7.73 9.69 19.18
C PRO A 134 7.73 10.66 20.38
N ASN A 135 8.89 10.85 21.01
CA ASN A 135 9.16 11.88 22.03
C ASN A 135 8.33 11.82 23.33
N GLY A 136 7.73 10.67 23.66
CA GLY A 136 7.12 10.45 24.99
C GLY A 136 8.01 9.60 25.89
N ASP A 137 8.58 10.22 26.93
CA ASP A 137 9.45 9.55 27.90
C ASP A 137 8.72 9.07 29.15
N ASP A 138 7.42 9.38 29.26
CA ASP A 138 6.59 8.95 30.38
C ASP A 138 6.36 7.42 30.35
N PRO A 139 6.11 6.78 31.51
CA PRO A 139 5.92 5.35 31.60
C PRO A 139 4.78 4.80 30.73
N ALA A 140 3.71 5.56 30.53
CA ALA A 140 2.56 5.10 29.73
C ALA A 140 2.92 5.06 28.23
N THR A 141 3.63 6.08 27.72
CA THR A 141 4.12 6.07 26.34
C THR A 141 5.12 4.95 26.11
N LYS A 142 6.02 4.67 27.06
CA LYS A 142 6.96 3.54 26.97
C LYS A 142 6.24 2.21 26.91
N ALA A 143 5.22 2.00 27.74
CA ALA A 143 4.39 0.80 27.72
C ALA A 143 3.65 0.66 26.39
N LEU A 144 3.01 1.72 25.89
CA LEU A 144 2.33 1.74 24.59
C LEU A 144 3.29 1.38 23.46
N ASN A 145 4.49 1.96 23.44
CA ASN A 145 5.49 1.70 22.42
C ASN A 145 6.01 0.26 22.46
N SER A 146 6.16 -0.32 23.65
CA SER A 146 6.52 -1.74 23.79
C SER A 146 5.43 -2.66 23.23
N ILE A 147 4.17 -2.41 23.57
CA ILE A 147 3.03 -3.17 23.04
C ILE A 147 2.94 -3.02 21.52
N ALA A 148 3.04 -1.79 21.01
CA ALA A 148 2.97 -1.51 19.57
C ALA A 148 4.06 -2.24 18.78
N LYS A 149 5.31 -2.22 19.28
CA LYS A 149 6.44 -2.95 18.67
C LYS A 149 6.24 -4.46 18.71
N SER A 150 5.74 -4.99 19.82
CA SER A 150 5.44 -6.42 19.95
C SER A 150 4.35 -6.86 18.97
N ILE A 151 3.24 -6.11 18.87
CA ILE A 151 2.16 -6.41 17.92
C ILE A 151 2.66 -6.31 16.48
N PHE A 152 3.41 -5.25 16.14
CA PHE A 152 3.99 -5.09 14.81
C PHE A 152 4.91 -6.26 14.43
N ALA A 153 5.66 -6.79 15.39
CA ALA A 153 6.56 -7.92 15.20
C ALA A 153 5.87 -9.29 15.31
N CYS A 154 4.54 -9.36 15.41
CA CYS A 154 3.80 -10.59 15.72
C CYS A 154 4.33 -11.34 16.95
N GLY A 155 4.78 -10.60 17.98
CA GLY A 155 5.39 -11.14 19.19
C GLY A 155 6.90 -11.45 19.09
N GLY A 156 7.50 -11.27 17.91
CA GLY A 156 8.92 -11.50 17.66
C GLY A 156 9.83 -10.28 17.87
N ASP A 157 10.95 -10.27 17.15
CA ASP A 157 11.93 -9.18 17.16
C ASP A 157 11.45 -8.00 16.30
N ALA A 158 11.22 -6.85 16.95
CA ALA A 158 10.76 -5.64 16.29
C ALA A 158 11.77 -5.02 15.33
N GLU A 159 13.07 -5.17 15.57
CA GLU A 159 14.09 -4.67 14.64
C GLU A 159 14.13 -5.54 13.37
N ALA A 160 14.09 -6.86 13.54
CA ALA A 160 13.98 -7.78 12.41
C ALA A 160 12.72 -7.53 11.59
N ALA A 161 11.58 -7.30 12.25
CA ALA A 161 10.33 -6.95 11.58
C ALA A 161 10.43 -5.62 10.82
N ALA A 162 11.06 -4.60 11.40
CA ALA A 162 11.26 -3.32 10.73
C ALA A 162 12.18 -3.45 9.49
N ARG A 163 13.23 -4.27 9.56
CA ARG A 163 14.10 -4.57 8.41
C ARG A 163 13.37 -5.35 7.32
N ALA A 164 12.52 -6.30 7.69
CA ALA A 164 11.68 -7.03 6.75
C ALA A 164 10.72 -6.09 6.02
N TRP A 165 10.07 -5.17 6.75
CA TRP A 165 9.25 -4.13 6.17
C TRP A 165 10.03 -3.19 5.24
N GLN A 166 11.25 -2.78 5.60
CA GLN A 166 12.09 -1.93 4.74
C GLN A 166 12.39 -2.59 3.38
N LEU A 167 12.75 -3.88 3.39
CA LEU A 167 13.03 -4.62 2.15
C LEU A 167 11.76 -4.80 1.32
N HIS A 168 10.65 -5.16 1.96
CA HIS A 168 9.35 -5.23 1.30
C HIS A 168 8.96 -3.90 0.62
N CYS A 169 9.11 -2.77 1.33
CA CYS A 169 8.81 -1.45 0.78
C CYS A 169 9.73 -1.08 -0.39
N LEU A 170 11.00 -1.48 -0.34
CA LEU A 170 11.93 -1.29 -1.44
C LEU A 170 11.51 -2.12 -2.67
N GLU A 171 11.15 -3.38 -2.47
CA GLU A 171 10.73 -4.31 -3.52
C GLU A 171 9.41 -3.86 -4.17
N GLU A 172 8.39 -3.51 -3.39
CA GLU A 172 7.07 -3.10 -3.91
C GLU A 172 7.18 -1.79 -4.69
N MET A 173 7.85 -0.79 -4.12
CA MET A 173 7.96 0.53 -4.75
C MET A 173 8.88 0.44 -5.97
N GLY A 174 9.96 -0.35 -5.87
CA GLY A 174 10.88 -0.64 -6.96
C GLY A 174 10.21 -1.37 -8.13
N ASN A 175 9.18 -2.18 -7.87
CA ASN A 175 8.45 -2.91 -8.90
C ASN A 175 7.49 -2.02 -9.71
N THR A 176 7.02 -0.89 -9.14
CA THR A 176 6.06 0.01 -9.82
C THR A 176 6.53 0.47 -11.21
N LYS A 177 7.84 0.67 -11.41
CA LYS A 177 8.42 1.11 -12.69
C LYS A 177 8.16 0.14 -13.85
N PHE A 178 7.89 -1.14 -13.57
CA PHE A 178 7.70 -2.16 -14.61
C PHE A 178 6.28 -2.21 -15.17
N PHE A 179 5.29 -1.72 -14.42
CA PHE A 179 3.88 -1.82 -14.83
C PHE A 179 3.13 -0.49 -14.79
N LEU A 180 3.47 0.41 -13.86
CA LEU A 180 2.68 1.62 -13.61
C LEU A 180 2.65 2.60 -14.80
N PRO A 181 3.76 2.84 -15.55
CA PRO A 181 3.71 3.73 -16.70
C PRO A 181 2.74 3.26 -17.79
N GLN A 182 2.75 1.96 -18.08
CA GLN A 182 1.87 1.36 -19.09
C GLN A 182 0.41 1.37 -18.62
N LEU A 183 0.17 1.00 -17.35
CA LEU A 183 -1.17 1.06 -16.76
C LEU A 183 -1.73 2.49 -16.80
N TYR A 184 -0.93 3.48 -16.38
CA TYR A 184 -1.32 4.88 -16.41
C TYR A 184 -1.65 5.36 -17.82
N ALA A 185 -0.80 5.05 -18.80
CA ALA A 185 -1.05 5.39 -20.19
C ALA A 185 -2.36 4.76 -20.72
N SER A 186 -2.61 3.48 -20.42
CA SER A 186 -3.81 2.77 -20.88
C SER A 186 -5.11 3.37 -20.35
N LEU A 187 -5.13 3.79 -19.08
CA LEU A 187 -6.34 4.26 -18.42
C LEU A 187 -6.55 5.77 -18.63
N VAL A 188 -5.48 6.57 -18.53
CA VAL A 188 -5.61 8.03 -18.64
C VAL A 188 -5.63 8.49 -20.11
N ALA A 189 -4.85 7.86 -21.00
CA ALA A 189 -4.93 8.19 -22.44
C ALA A 189 -6.15 7.56 -23.11
N GLY A 190 -6.61 6.39 -22.63
CA GLY A 190 -7.84 5.74 -23.09
C GLY A 190 -9.08 6.63 -22.88
N ASP A 191 -9.15 7.34 -21.76
CA ASP A 191 -10.24 8.29 -21.46
C ASP A 191 -10.24 9.52 -22.39
N THR A 192 -9.07 9.98 -22.86
CA THR A 192 -9.01 11.10 -23.79
C THR A 192 -9.52 10.77 -25.20
N ALA A 193 -9.36 9.52 -25.65
CA ALA A 193 -9.84 9.09 -26.97
C ALA A 193 -11.38 8.87 -27.01
N GLY A 194 -12.04 8.64 -25.87
CA GLY A 194 -13.48 8.43 -25.77
C GLY A 194 -14.34 9.70 -25.74
N SER A 195 -13.75 10.89 -25.63
CA SER A 195 -14.49 12.16 -25.47
C SER A 195 -14.73 12.95 -26.78
N VAL A 196 -14.20 12.48 -27.91
CA VAL A 196 -14.37 13.13 -29.23
C VAL A 196 -15.44 12.40 -30.04
N GLY A 197 -16.69 12.44 -29.58
CA GLY A 197 -17.77 11.68 -30.22
C GLY A 197 -19.20 12.15 -29.99
N ALA A 198 -19.42 13.30 -29.33
CA ALA A 198 -20.75 13.89 -29.24
C ALA A 198 -20.92 14.95 -30.34
N SER A 199 -21.30 14.48 -31.53
CA SER A 199 -21.83 15.32 -32.60
C SER A 199 -23.07 16.07 -32.12
N ILE A 200 -23.01 17.40 -32.16
CA ILE A 200 -24.16 18.28 -31.98
C ILE A 200 -25.17 18.00 -33.10
N PRO A 201 -26.43 17.60 -32.82
CA PRO A 201 -27.45 17.57 -33.86
C PRO A 201 -27.88 19.01 -34.16
N ALA A 202 -27.77 19.38 -35.43
CA ALA A 202 -28.32 20.62 -35.93
C ALA A 202 -29.86 20.58 -35.86
N GLN A 203 -30.46 21.61 -35.27
CA GLN A 203 -31.79 22.12 -35.59
C GLN A 203 -31.74 23.64 -35.61
#